data_AF-A0A161JPR6-F1
#
_entry.id   AF-A0A161JPR6-F1
#
_cell.length_a   1.000
_cell.length_b   1.000
_cell.length_c   1.000
_cell.angle_alpha   90.00
_cell.angle_beta   90.00
_cell.angle_gamma   90.00
#
_symmetry.space_group_name_H-M   'P 1'
#
loop_
_entity.id
_entity.type
_entity.pdbx_description
1 polymer ?
#
loop_
_entity_poly.entity_id
_entity_poly.type
_entity_poly.pdbx_seq_one_letter_code
_entity_poly.pdbx_strand_id
1 'polypeptide(L)'
;MNAQGFTLGWSLMSTTYASSKKETAVKKSFDASSLLFALSFGVYALLLVMMTLMKNRLSLGGLWNPEAHQYRSIDLELFNGFENPSVWWAPWTNTFGNIGLFMPLGFFLYRMLRKMEHRFPFVETVLFAGVISLSIEVLQWVFAIGYSDIDDLLCNTIGGLIGASVAALISPKSLKKISGLIMAGSLAVMAMMLYSSFGG
;
A
#
# COMPACT_ATOMS: atom_id res chain seq x y z
N MET A 1 -7.01 36.67 56.75
CA MET A 1 -6.69 35.59 55.78
C MET A 1 -5.87 36.22 54.66
N ASN A 2 -4.60 35.84 54.52
CA ASN A 2 -3.63 36.57 53.69
C ASN A 2 -3.87 36.35 52.19
N ALA A 3 -4.30 37.41 51.48
CA ALA A 3 -4.48 37.44 50.03
C ALA A 3 -3.21 37.06 49.24
N GLN A 4 -2.03 37.26 49.84
CA GLN A 4 -0.73 36.92 49.25
C GLN A 4 -0.50 35.41 49.08
N GLY A 5 -1.10 34.56 49.92
CA GLY A 5 -0.95 33.10 49.79
C GLY A 5 -1.74 32.53 48.60
N PHE A 6 -2.88 33.14 48.29
CA PHE A 6 -3.75 32.71 47.18
C PHE A 6 -3.15 33.05 45.81
N THR A 7 -2.53 34.23 45.68
CA THR A 7 -1.88 34.66 44.43
C THR A 7 -0.62 33.84 44.11
N LEU A 8 0.17 33.48 45.13
CA LEU A 8 1.33 32.58 44.96
C LEU A 8 0.90 31.18 44.49
N GLY A 9 -0.15 30.60 45.09
CA GLY A 9 -0.67 29.30 44.69
C GLY A 9 -1.19 29.28 43.25
N TRP A 10 -1.91 30.33 42.83
CA TRP A 10 -2.40 30.48 41.46
C TRP A 10 -1.28 30.69 40.44
N SER A 11 -0.25 31.46 40.78
CA SER A 11 0.93 31.67 39.93
C SER A 11 1.74 30.37 39.76
N LEU A 12 1.89 29.57 40.81
CA LEU A 12 2.58 28.29 40.75
C LEU A 12 1.79 27.25 39.94
N MET A 13 0.48 27.15 40.12
CA MET A 13 -0.39 26.25 39.33
C MET A 13 -0.41 26.62 37.84
N SER A 14 -0.54 27.91 37.51
CA SER A 14 -0.55 28.36 36.11
C SER A 14 0.80 28.14 35.42
N THR A 15 1.91 28.33 36.15
CA THR A 15 3.26 28.09 35.64
C THR A 15 3.53 26.60 35.42
N THR A 16 3.13 25.74 36.37
CA THR A 16 3.26 24.27 36.22
C THR A 16 2.35 23.72 35.12
N TYR A 17 1.12 24.23 35.01
CA TYR A 17 0.20 23.85 33.94
C TYR A 17 0.71 24.28 32.55
N ALA A 18 1.23 25.51 32.43
CA ALA A 18 1.82 25.99 31.18
C ALA A 18 3.10 25.25 30.82
N SER A 19 3.94 24.91 31.80
CA SER A 19 5.15 24.09 31.62
C SER A 19 4.81 22.67 31.15
N SER A 20 3.83 22.02 31.78
CA SER A 20 3.31 20.71 31.37
C SER A 20 2.76 20.72 29.93
N LYS A 21 1.98 21.76 29.56
CA LYS A 21 1.52 21.92 28.18
C LYS A 21 2.67 22.14 27.19
N LYS A 22 3.67 22.96 27.55
CA LYS A 22 4.86 23.18 26.71
C LYS A 22 5.66 21.90 26.53
N GLU A 23 5.78 21.06 27.56
CA GLU A 23 6.48 19.78 27.49
C GLU A 23 5.74 18.75 26.62
N THR A 24 4.39 18.72 26.69
CA THR A 24 3.56 17.91 25.78
C THR A 24 3.54 18.45 24.34
N ALA A 25 3.66 19.77 24.14
CA ALA A 25 3.69 20.40 22.82
C ALA A 25 5.07 20.32 22.13
N VAL A 26 6.15 20.28 22.91
CA VAL A 26 7.54 20.21 22.41
C VAL A 26 7.99 18.76 22.17
N LYS A 27 7.32 17.75 22.74
CA LYS A 27 7.54 16.32 22.41
C LYS A 27 6.59 15.78 21.33
N LYS A 28 6.35 16.54 20.26
CA LYS A 28 6.10 15.89 18.96
C LYS A 28 7.45 15.47 18.38
N SER A 29 8.16 14.60 19.11
CA SER A 29 9.43 14.06 18.67
C SER A 29 9.18 13.35 17.34
N PHE A 30 10.07 13.58 16.39
CA PHE A 30 10.03 12.94 15.09
C PHE A 30 10.15 11.42 15.30
N ASP A 31 9.03 10.69 15.23
CA ASP A 31 9.05 9.24 15.28
C ASP A 31 9.54 8.71 13.93
N ALA A 32 10.85 8.50 13.83
CA ALA A 32 11.50 7.94 12.65
C ALA A 32 10.85 6.64 12.16
N SER A 33 10.20 5.88 13.07
CA SER A 33 9.47 4.66 12.74
C SER A 33 8.20 4.95 11.93
N SER A 34 7.42 5.92 12.39
CA SER A 34 6.21 6.37 11.69
C SER A 34 6.57 7.03 10.36
N LEU A 35 7.67 7.78 10.30
CA LEU A 35 8.16 8.31 9.02
C LEU A 35 8.55 7.19 8.06
N LEU A 36 9.38 6.24 8.48
CA LEU A 36 9.78 5.11 7.64
C LEU A 36 8.57 4.35 7.12
N PHE A 37 7.59 4.07 7.98
CA PHE A 37 6.35 3.41 7.59
C PHE A 37 5.58 4.21 6.52
N ALA A 38 5.42 5.52 6.70
CA ALA A 38 4.74 6.39 5.75
C ALA A 38 5.48 6.50 4.42
N LEU A 39 6.81 6.67 4.45
CA LEU A 39 7.65 6.69 3.24
C LEU A 39 7.60 5.35 2.50
N SER A 40 7.68 4.24 3.23
CA SER A 40 7.58 2.90 2.65
C SER A 40 6.24 2.70 1.95
N PHE A 41 5.15 3.13 2.59
CA PHE A 41 3.82 3.08 1.98
C PHE A 41 3.73 3.97 0.74
N GLY A 42 4.28 5.20 0.78
CA GLY A 42 4.27 6.11 -0.37
C GLY A 42 5.05 5.57 -1.57
N VAL A 43 6.26 5.04 -1.35
CA VAL A 43 7.08 4.41 -2.40
C VAL A 43 6.39 3.18 -2.96
N TYR A 44 5.83 2.32 -2.09
CA TYR A 44 5.06 1.17 -2.53
C TYR A 44 3.81 1.56 -3.32
N ALA A 45 3.05 2.56 -2.88
CA ALA A 45 1.84 3.02 -3.56
C ALA A 45 2.17 3.57 -4.95
N LEU A 46 3.31 4.25 -5.10
CA LEU A 46 3.81 4.66 -6.40
C LEU A 46 4.12 3.45 -7.29
N LEU A 47 4.82 2.43 -6.78
CA LEU A 47 5.05 1.19 -7.51
C LEU A 47 3.72 0.52 -7.91
N LEU A 48 2.76 0.42 -6.99
CA LEU A 48 1.44 -0.17 -7.24
C LEU A 48 0.78 0.51 -8.43
N VAL A 49 0.71 1.84 -8.43
CA VAL A 49 0.13 2.63 -9.53
C VAL A 49 0.91 2.43 -10.84
N MET A 50 2.24 2.42 -10.80
CA MET A 50 3.06 2.19 -12.00
C MET A 50 2.84 0.78 -12.56
N MET A 51 2.80 -0.23 -11.70
CA MET A 51 2.63 -1.63 -12.11
C MET A 51 1.22 -1.92 -12.61
N THR A 52 0.17 -1.31 -12.07
CA THR A 52 -1.21 -1.59 -12.52
C THR A 52 -1.63 -0.70 -13.69
N LEU A 53 -1.39 0.62 -13.62
CA LEU A 53 -1.85 1.54 -14.67
C LEU A 53 -0.87 1.66 -15.84
N MET A 54 0.43 1.42 -15.64
CA MET A 54 1.45 1.54 -16.70
C MET A 54 1.93 0.19 -17.23
N LYS A 55 1.16 -0.90 -17.03
CA LYS A 55 1.38 -2.24 -17.61
C LYS A 55 1.69 -2.16 -19.13
N ASN A 56 1.06 -1.22 -19.83
CA ASN A 56 1.19 -1.03 -21.29
C ASN A 56 2.38 -0.16 -21.75
N ARG A 57 3.15 0.42 -20.82
CA ARG A 57 4.21 1.40 -21.15
C ARG A 57 5.58 1.03 -20.63
N LEU A 58 5.65 0.16 -19.63
CA LEU A 58 6.90 -0.24 -18.99
C LEU A 58 7.12 -1.72 -19.25
N SER A 59 8.32 -2.09 -19.73
CA SER A 59 8.75 -3.48 -19.80
C SER A 59 9.30 -3.91 -18.44
N LEU A 60 9.14 -5.17 -18.08
CA LEU A 60 9.75 -5.73 -16.87
C LEU A 60 10.66 -6.88 -17.27
N GLY A 61 11.89 -6.53 -17.66
CA GLY A 61 12.97 -7.49 -17.88
C GLY A 61 12.65 -8.65 -18.83
N GLY A 62 11.78 -8.44 -19.83
CA GLY A 62 11.37 -9.49 -20.79
C GLY A 62 10.32 -10.49 -20.29
N LEU A 63 9.78 -10.32 -19.07
CA LEU A 63 8.65 -11.13 -18.55
C LEU A 63 7.33 -10.82 -19.25
N TRP A 64 7.18 -9.61 -19.82
CA TRP A 64 6.02 -9.23 -20.61
C TRP A 64 6.43 -8.32 -21.77
N ASN A 65 5.67 -8.36 -22.87
CA ASN A 65 5.85 -7.47 -24.02
C ASN A 65 4.75 -6.39 -24.00
N PRO A 66 5.07 -5.09 -23.84
CA PRO A 66 4.08 -4.01 -23.79
C PRO A 66 3.18 -3.92 -25.03
N GLU A 67 3.65 -4.41 -26.18
CA GLU A 67 2.91 -4.41 -27.45
C GLU A 67 1.71 -5.37 -27.44
N ALA A 68 1.79 -6.47 -26.68
CA ALA A 68 0.73 -7.47 -26.60
C ALA A 68 -0.50 -6.99 -25.81
N HIS A 69 -0.40 -5.85 -25.09
CA HIS A 69 -1.47 -5.33 -24.23
C HIS A 69 -2.13 -4.06 -24.81
N GLN A 70 -1.85 -3.69 -26.06
CA GLN A 70 -2.38 -2.48 -26.69
C GLN A 70 -3.85 -2.57 -27.16
N TYR A 71 -4.51 -3.72 -27.02
CA TYR A 71 -5.90 -3.87 -27.38
C TYR A 71 -6.82 -3.69 -26.18
N ARG A 72 -7.67 -2.65 -26.23
CA ARG A 72 -8.76 -2.44 -25.28
C ARG A 72 -9.70 -3.64 -25.34
N SER A 73 -9.66 -4.47 -24.30
CA SER A 73 -10.60 -5.58 -24.11
C SER A 73 -11.00 -5.64 -22.64
N ILE A 74 -12.24 -6.07 -22.41
CA ILE A 74 -12.76 -6.37 -21.08
C ILE A 74 -12.92 -7.87 -21.05
N ASP A 75 -12.32 -8.50 -20.06
CA ASP A 75 -12.56 -9.89 -19.76
C ASP A 75 -13.32 -10.00 -18.44
N LEU A 76 -14.55 -10.49 -18.56
CA LEU A 76 -15.44 -10.73 -17.43
C LEU A 76 -15.59 -12.22 -17.14
N GLU A 77 -14.92 -13.07 -17.92
CA GLU A 77 -14.98 -14.51 -17.76
C GLU A 77 -13.85 -14.95 -16.81
N LEU A 78 -14.26 -15.40 -15.63
CA LEU A 78 -13.34 -15.87 -14.60
C LEU A 78 -12.49 -17.04 -15.13
N PHE A 79 -11.18 -16.92 -14.98
CA PHE A 79 -10.18 -17.90 -15.39
C PHE A 79 -10.06 -18.14 -16.90
N ASN A 80 -10.60 -17.26 -17.76
CA ASN A 80 -10.46 -17.37 -19.22
C ASN A 80 -8.99 -17.42 -19.67
N GLY A 81 -8.10 -16.71 -18.97
CA GLY A 81 -6.66 -16.75 -19.22
C GLY A 81 -6.04 -18.15 -19.11
N PHE A 82 -6.67 -19.08 -18.36
CA PHE A 82 -6.21 -20.46 -18.22
C PHE A 82 -6.75 -21.40 -19.31
N GLU A 83 -7.78 -21.02 -20.05
CA GLU A 83 -8.39 -21.87 -21.07
C GLU A 83 -7.58 -21.91 -22.37
N ASN A 84 -7.11 -20.76 -22.83
CA ASN A 84 -6.27 -20.64 -24.03
C ASN A 84 -5.05 -19.73 -23.81
N PRO A 85 -4.12 -20.10 -22.93
CA PRO A 85 -2.96 -19.27 -22.66
C PRO A 85 -2.02 -19.19 -23.86
N SER A 86 -1.60 -17.98 -24.22
CA SER A 86 -0.55 -17.76 -25.24
C SER A 86 0.77 -18.44 -24.85
N VAL A 87 1.07 -18.48 -23.55
CA VAL A 87 2.18 -19.23 -22.96
C VAL A 87 1.70 -19.84 -21.64
N TRP A 88 1.99 -21.12 -21.41
CA TRP A 88 1.46 -21.89 -20.27
C TRP A 88 1.71 -21.25 -18.88
N TRP A 89 2.78 -20.47 -18.73
CA TRP A 89 3.13 -19.82 -17.47
C TRP A 89 2.53 -18.42 -17.30
N ALA A 90 2.02 -17.80 -18.36
CA ALA A 90 1.54 -16.41 -18.34
C ALA A 90 0.38 -16.18 -17.33
N PRO A 91 -0.66 -17.05 -17.28
CA PRO A 91 -1.76 -16.87 -16.32
C PRO A 91 -1.30 -16.99 -14.87
N TRP A 92 -0.36 -17.90 -14.61
CA TRP A 92 0.24 -18.07 -13.28
C TRP A 92 1.02 -16.83 -12.86
N THR A 93 1.82 -16.26 -13.76
CA THR A 93 2.56 -15.02 -13.46
C THR A 93 1.64 -13.83 -13.22
N ASN A 94 0.51 -13.72 -13.95
CA ASN A 94 -0.47 -12.66 -13.69
C ASN A 94 -1.14 -12.85 -12.31
N THR A 95 -1.64 -14.06 -12.05
CA THR A 95 -2.29 -14.44 -10.78
C THR A 95 -1.40 -14.14 -9.57
N PHE A 96 -0.19 -14.71 -9.53
CA PHE A 96 0.71 -14.51 -8.40
C PHE A 96 1.30 -13.11 -8.35
N GLY A 97 1.50 -12.46 -9.51
CA GLY A 97 1.95 -11.08 -9.60
C GLY A 97 0.97 -10.13 -8.94
N ASN A 98 -0.32 -10.24 -9.26
CA ASN A 98 -1.40 -9.42 -8.70
C ASN A 98 -1.58 -9.65 -7.19
N ILE A 99 -1.62 -10.92 -6.75
CA ILE A 99 -1.66 -11.26 -5.31
C ILE A 99 -0.46 -10.63 -4.59
N GLY A 100 0.76 -10.85 -5.10
CA GLY A 100 1.99 -10.34 -4.51
C GLY A 100 2.05 -8.81 -4.47
N LEU A 101 1.52 -8.15 -5.51
CA LEU A 101 1.49 -6.69 -5.60
C LEU A 101 0.52 -6.07 -4.59
N PHE A 102 -0.59 -6.72 -4.26
CA PHE A 102 -1.57 -6.25 -3.28
C PHE A 102 -1.30 -6.68 -1.84
N MET A 103 -0.42 -7.66 -1.60
CA MET A 103 -0.02 -8.05 -0.23
C MET A 103 0.52 -6.86 0.59
N PRO A 104 1.43 -6.00 0.09
CA PRO A 104 1.86 -4.85 0.86
C PRO A 104 0.73 -3.84 1.12
N LEU A 105 -0.23 -3.66 0.20
CA LEU A 105 -1.41 -2.81 0.44
C LEU A 105 -2.20 -3.31 1.64
N GLY A 106 -2.54 -4.61 1.65
CA GLY A 106 -3.22 -5.23 2.78
C GLY A 106 -2.44 -5.08 4.09
N PHE A 107 -1.11 -5.23 4.02
CA PHE A 107 -0.25 -5.04 5.18
C PHE A 107 -0.33 -3.61 5.74
N PHE A 108 -0.16 -2.60 4.91
CA PHE A 108 -0.18 -1.20 5.34
C PHE A 108 -1.57 -0.77 5.83
N LEU A 109 -2.63 -1.09 5.09
CA LEU A 109 -4.00 -0.74 5.44
C LEU A 109 -4.42 -1.33 6.78
N TYR A 110 -4.17 -2.63 7.00
CA TYR A 110 -4.52 -3.26 8.27
C TYR A 110 -3.84 -2.58 9.46
N ARG A 111 -2.55 -2.25 9.34
CA ARG A 111 -1.81 -1.57 10.41
C ARG A 111 -2.30 -0.15 10.65
N MET A 112 -2.70 0.58 9.60
CA MET A 112 -3.28 1.91 9.71
C MET A 112 -4.64 1.88 10.40
N LEU A 113 -5.55 1.00 9.96
CA LEU A 113 -6.89 0.85 10.53
C LEU A 113 -6.83 0.38 12.00
N ARG A 114 -5.91 -0.53 12.34
CA ARG A 114 -5.65 -0.92 13.73
C ARG A 114 -5.16 0.25 14.58
N LYS A 115 -4.27 1.09 14.06
CA LYS A 115 -3.76 2.27 14.76
C LYS A 115 -4.84 3.34 14.96
N MET A 116 -5.79 3.43 14.04
CA MET A 116 -6.96 4.31 14.09
C MET A 116 -8.13 3.71 14.90
N GLU A 117 -7.92 2.55 15.55
CA GLU A 117 -8.91 1.88 16.41
C GLU A 117 -10.24 1.54 15.70
N HIS A 118 -10.18 1.22 14.41
CA HIS A 118 -11.35 0.79 13.65
C HIS A 118 -11.96 -0.50 14.22
N ARG A 119 -13.29 -0.64 14.06
CA ARG A 119 -14.06 -1.73 14.66
C ARG A 119 -13.78 -3.08 14.01
N PHE A 120 -13.65 -3.12 12.68
CA PHE A 120 -13.41 -4.36 11.93
C PHE A 120 -12.24 -4.21 10.95
N PRO A 121 -11.02 -3.95 11.45
CA PRO A 121 -9.88 -3.54 10.63
C PRO A 121 -9.49 -4.59 9.58
N PHE A 122 -9.74 -5.88 9.85
CA PHE A 122 -9.49 -6.96 8.89
C PHE A 122 -10.47 -6.92 7.72
N VAL A 123 -11.78 -6.87 8.01
CA VAL A 123 -12.84 -6.81 6.98
C VAL A 123 -12.71 -5.53 6.18
N GLU A 124 -12.50 -4.41 6.85
CA GLU A 124 -12.30 -3.10 6.20
C GLU A 124 -11.06 -3.10 5.29
N THR A 125 -9.96 -3.76 5.69
CA THR A 125 -8.78 -3.90 4.82
C THR A 125 -9.11 -4.65 3.54
N VAL A 126 -9.82 -5.78 3.63
CA VAL A 126 -10.20 -6.59 2.46
C VAL A 126 -11.15 -5.80 1.56
N LEU A 127 -12.13 -5.10 2.13
CA LEU A 127 -13.04 -4.24 1.37
C LEU A 127 -12.31 -3.10 0.67
N PHE A 128 -11.40 -2.41 1.35
CA PHE A 128 -10.60 -1.35 0.73
C PHE A 128 -9.69 -1.91 -0.36
N ALA A 129 -9.07 -3.08 -0.18
CA ALA A 129 -8.29 -3.72 -1.23
C ALA A 129 -9.14 -4.02 -2.46
N GLY A 130 -10.34 -4.58 -2.28
CA GLY A 130 -11.28 -4.84 -3.38
C GLY A 130 -11.75 -3.55 -4.07
N VAL A 131 -12.09 -2.50 -3.31
CA VAL A 131 -12.49 -1.20 -3.89
C VAL A 131 -11.36 -0.52 -4.64
N ILE A 132 -10.13 -0.56 -4.10
CA ILE A 132 -8.95 -0.01 -4.78
C ILE A 132 -8.69 -0.80 -6.07
N SER A 133 -8.75 -2.13 -6.02
CA SER A 133 -8.58 -2.95 -7.21
C SER A 133 -9.66 -2.67 -8.25
N LEU A 134 -10.94 -2.61 -7.86
CA LEU A 134 -12.03 -2.26 -8.77
C LEU A 134 -11.83 -0.86 -9.38
N SER A 135 -11.35 0.09 -8.57
CA SER A 135 -11.05 1.44 -9.06
C SER A 135 -9.93 1.41 -10.11
N ILE A 136 -8.91 0.58 -9.92
CA ILE A 136 -7.82 0.39 -10.89
C ILE A 136 -8.35 -0.20 -12.19
N GLU A 137 -9.15 -1.26 -12.14
CA GLU A 137 -9.80 -1.88 -13.31
C GLU A 137 -10.64 -0.85 -14.10
N VAL A 138 -11.47 -0.08 -13.38
CA VAL A 138 -12.28 0.99 -13.98
C VAL A 138 -11.40 2.05 -14.64
N LEU A 139 -10.30 2.46 -14.00
CA LEU A 139 -9.37 3.44 -14.57
C LEU A 139 -8.66 2.90 -15.83
N GLN A 140 -8.20 1.65 -15.80
CA GLN A 140 -7.59 1.00 -16.97
C GLN A 140 -8.56 0.96 -18.15
N TRP A 141 -9.84 0.63 -17.88
CA TRP A 141 -10.88 0.61 -18.89
C TRP A 141 -11.24 2.01 -19.43
N VAL A 142 -11.48 2.99 -18.54
CA VAL A 142 -11.89 4.36 -18.90
C VAL A 142 -10.81 5.06 -19.72
N PHE A 143 -9.54 4.93 -19.31
CA PHE A 143 -8.44 5.59 -20.00
C PHE A 143 -7.84 4.76 -21.14
N ALA A 144 -8.38 3.56 -21.40
CA ALA A 144 -7.88 2.61 -22.41
C ALA A 144 -6.37 2.35 -22.29
N ILE A 145 -5.86 2.27 -21.05
CA ILE A 145 -4.43 2.08 -20.75
C ILE A 145 -4.12 0.60 -20.50
N GLY A 146 -5.09 -0.32 -20.59
CA GLY A 146 -4.85 -1.72 -20.28
C GLY A 146 -5.97 -2.68 -20.66
N TYR A 147 -5.70 -3.95 -20.39
CA TYR A 147 -6.66 -5.05 -20.31
C TYR A 147 -7.30 -5.04 -18.93
N SER A 148 -8.63 -5.01 -18.86
CA SER A 148 -9.35 -5.14 -17.59
C SER A 148 -9.84 -6.57 -17.44
N ASP A 149 -9.52 -7.18 -16.30
CA ASP A 149 -9.73 -8.60 -16.02
C ASP A 149 -10.35 -8.80 -14.64
N ILE A 150 -11.46 -9.54 -14.57
CA ILE A 150 -12.11 -9.87 -13.31
C ILE A 150 -11.23 -10.77 -12.42
N ASP A 151 -10.31 -11.54 -13.00
CA ASP A 151 -9.32 -12.33 -12.26
C ASP A 151 -8.33 -11.43 -11.52
N ASP A 152 -7.94 -10.30 -12.10
CA ASP A 152 -7.06 -9.30 -11.48
C ASP A 152 -7.75 -8.72 -10.22
N LEU A 153 -9.06 -8.40 -10.29
CA LEU A 153 -9.85 -7.95 -9.14
C LEU A 153 -9.86 -8.97 -7.99
N LEU A 154 -10.09 -10.24 -8.32
CA LEU A 154 -10.13 -11.31 -7.32
C LEU A 154 -8.74 -11.53 -6.69
N CYS A 155 -7.71 -11.65 -7.53
CA CYS A 155 -6.33 -11.86 -7.10
C CYS A 155 -5.82 -10.74 -6.21
N ASN A 156 -6.09 -9.49 -6.57
CA ASN A 156 -5.73 -8.31 -5.79
C ASN A 156 -6.45 -8.29 -4.43
N THR A 157 -7.73 -8.65 -4.40
CA THR A 157 -8.49 -8.75 -3.14
C THR A 157 -7.92 -9.85 -2.23
N ILE A 158 -7.55 -11.00 -2.79
CA ILE A 158 -6.87 -12.09 -2.07
C ILE A 158 -5.50 -11.62 -1.55
N GLY A 159 -4.74 -10.89 -2.36
CA GLY A 159 -3.49 -10.26 -1.95
C GLY A 159 -3.68 -9.36 -0.72
N GLY A 160 -4.71 -8.52 -0.73
CA GLY A 160 -5.09 -7.69 0.41
C GLY A 160 -5.40 -8.50 1.67
N LEU A 161 -6.13 -9.61 1.53
CA LEU A 161 -6.44 -10.53 2.63
C LEU A 161 -5.18 -11.19 3.21
N ILE A 162 -4.28 -11.69 2.35
CA ILE A 162 -3.02 -12.30 2.78
C ILE A 162 -2.14 -11.25 3.48
N GLY A 163 -2.03 -10.05 2.90
CA GLY A 163 -1.30 -8.93 3.48
C GLY A 163 -1.80 -8.54 4.87
N ALA A 164 -3.12 -8.44 5.04
CA ALA A 164 -3.74 -8.15 6.33
C ALA A 164 -3.46 -9.27 7.35
N SER A 165 -3.53 -10.53 6.94
CA SER A 165 -3.25 -11.70 7.77
C SER A 165 -1.80 -11.68 8.26
N VAL A 166 -0.85 -11.44 7.36
CA VAL A 166 0.57 -11.29 7.69
C VAL A 166 0.75 -10.14 8.69
N ALA A 167 0.16 -8.97 8.44
CA ALA A 167 0.25 -7.81 9.34
C ALA A 167 -0.36 -8.03 10.73
N ALA A 168 -1.37 -8.88 10.84
CA ALA A 168 -2.01 -9.27 12.09
C ALA A 168 -1.11 -10.17 12.95
N LEU A 169 -0.35 -11.05 12.32
CA LEU A 169 0.56 -11.99 13.00
C LEU A 169 1.90 -11.35 13.41
N ILE A 170 2.26 -10.22 12.81
CA ILE A 170 3.55 -9.58 13.01
C ILE A 170 3.60 -8.67 14.25
N SER A 171 4.67 -8.85 15.04
CA SER A 171 4.95 -7.99 16.21
C SER A 171 5.27 -6.53 15.81
N PRO A 172 4.96 -5.53 16.66
CA PRO A 172 5.29 -4.13 16.40
C PRO A 172 6.78 -3.86 16.16
N LYS A 173 7.67 -4.67 16.73
CA LYS A 173 9.13 -4.55 16.56
C LYS A 173 9.58 -4.86 15.13
N SER A 174 8.92 -5.81 14.48
CA SER A 174 9.22 -6.23 13.10
C SER A 174 8.63 -5.29 12.05
N LEU A 175 7.68 -4.42 12.43
CA LEU A 175 7.01 -3.49 11.53
C LEU A 175 7.99 -2.58 10.77
N LYS A 176 8.99 -2.02 11.45
CA LYS A 176 10.00 -1.15 10.83
C LYS A 176 10.83 -1.92 9.80
N LYS A 177 11.28 -3.13 10.16
CA LYS A 177 12.08 -3.98 9.28
C LYS A 177 11.30 -4.35 8.02
N ILE A 178 10.06 -4.79 8.18
CA ILE A 178 9.22 -5.22 7.05
C ILE A 178 8.84 -4.04 6.16
N SER A 179 8.52 -2.88 6.74
CA SER A 179 8.29 -1.65 5.95
C SER A 179 9.52 -1.29 5.13
N GLY A 180 10.71 -1.33 5.73
CA GLY A 180 11.97 -1.09 5.04
C GLY A 180 12.25 -2.10 3.91
N LEU A 181 11.94 -3.39 4.13
CA LEU A 181 12.06 -4.42 3.09
C LEU A 181 11.08 -4.17 1.93
N ILE A 182 9.83 -3.82 2.21
CA ILE A 182 8.85 -3.46 1.19
C ILE A 182 9.33 -2.25 0.39
N MET A 183 9.85 -1.23 1.06
CA MET A 183 10.38 -0.03 0.40
C MET A 183 11.58 -0.36 -0.50
N ALA A 184 12.56 -1.11 0.01
CA ALA A 184 13.74 -1.49 -0.76
C ALA A 184 13.38 -2.37 -1.96
N GLY A 185 12.49 -3.36 -1.76
CA GLY A 185 11.98 -4.19 -2.84
C GLY A 185 11.22 -3.37 -3.88
N SER A 186 10.41 -2.40 -3.44
CA SER A 186 9.66 -1.54 -4.35
C SER A 186 10.59 -0.68 -5.22
N LEU A 187 11.61 -0.07 -4.62
CA LEU A 187 12.62 0.70 -5.33
C LEU A 187 13.41 -0.17 -6.32
N ALA A 188 13.76 -1.40 -5.94
CA ALA A 188 14.48 -2.32 -6.82
C ALA A 188 13.65 -2.68 -8.07
N VAL A 189 12.35 -2.96 -7.90
CA VAL A 189 11.44 -3.22 -9.02
C VAL A 189 11.32 -1.98 -9.90
N MET A 190 11.08 -0.79 -9.31
CA MET A 190 11.01 0.45 -10.07
C MET A 190 12.30 0.72 -10.86
N ALA A 191 13.48 0.53 -10.26
CA ALA A 191 14.76 0.70 -10.92
C ALA A 191 14.93 -0.28 -12.10
N MET A 192 14.52 -1.53 -11.93
CA MET A 192 14.53 -2.54 -12.99
C MET A 192 13.59 -2.18 -14.15
N MET A 193 12.39 -1.68 -13.85
CA MET A 193 11.42 -1.21 -14.87
C MET A 193 11.98 -0.04 -15.67
N LEU A 194 12.57 0.95 -14.98
CA LEU A 194 13.18 2.11 -15.65
C LEU A 194 14.38 1.69 -16.50
N TYR A 195 15.24 0.83 -15.99
CA TYR A 195 16.39 0.32 -16.73
C TYR A 195 15.96 -0.44 -17.98
N SER A 196 14.97 -1.33 -17.87
CA SER A 196 14.50 -2.12 -19.03
C SER A 196 13.67 -1.31 -20.03
N SER A 197 13.08 -0.18 -19.61
CA SER A 197 12.27 0.67 -20.49
C SER A 197 13.08 1.78 -21.19
N PHE A 198 14.21 2.20 -20.62
CA PHE A 198 15.03 3.31 -21.15
C PHE A 198 16.49 2.95 -21.44
N GLY A 199 16.97 1.79 -20.97
CA GLY A 199 18.35 1.33 -21.12
C GLY A 199 18.55 0.29 -22.22
N GLY A 200 17.49 -0.06 -22.96
CA GLY A 200 17.51 -0.92 -24.15
C GLY A 200 17.51 -0.10 -25.43
#